data_AF-A0A542SIC0-F1
#
_entry.id   AF-A0A542SIC0-F1
#
_cell.length_a   1.000
_cell.length_b   1.000
_cell.length_c   1.000
_cell.angle_alpha   90.00
_cell.angle_beta   90.00
_cell.angle_gamma   90.00
#
_symmetry.space_group_name_H-M   'P 1'
#
loop_
_entity.id
_entity.type
_entity.pdbx_description
1 polymer ?
#
loop_
_entity_poly.entity_id
_entity_poly.type
_entity_poly.pdbx_seq_one_letter_code
_entity_poly.pdbx_strand_id
1 'polypeptide(L)'
;MEWREFVQQYFQAVHQSSMDGKYERLLPFYCTGESGVQEEWDRLNREKRKIEERGVKLLAVQGQVTPMCWVDTDATIEVTVRWQENKTLGIKHTKYKEANKRLFQLQLLKTNEKWSIIGARESNGDQKLVVEEEEEPVIVVSGVEDAINQPMLIVHGAGGYNAANAVAYAERYWNTTNPVYPRFTDDCTNFISQCLHAGGIPMLLSKEMGKGWWIRTGKGASWSYSWTVAHSLYLLLKSGGPPMRAVMKSSAAELVPGDIICYDFNGDGRFQHNTIVVAKDANQMPLVNAHTTDSSMRYWAYEDSTAYTPKMRYAFFHIRGV
;
A
#
# COMPACT_ATOMS: atom_id res chain seq x y z
N MET A 1 -22.13 -12.63 25.93
CA MET A 1 -21.58 -11.49 25.18
C MET A 1 -21.90 -11.69 23.71
N GLU A 2 -22.47 -10.70 23.05
CA GLU A 2 -22.73 -10.75 21.60
C GLU A 2 -21.41 -10.69 20.82
N TRP A 3 -21.30 -11.37 19.68
CA TRP A 3 -20.05 -11.36 18.89
C TRP A 3 -19.64 -9.94 18.48
N ARG A 4 -20.60 -9.05 18.26
CA ARG A 4 -20.35 -7.64 17.91
C ARG A 4 -19.63 -6.89 19.02
N GLU A 5 -20.06 -7.12 20.26
CA GLU A 5 -19.44 -6.55 21.45
C GLU A 5 -18.03 -7.09 21.63
N PHE A 6 -17.85 -8.41 21.45
CA PHE A 6 -16.54 -9.05 21.47
C PHE A 6 -15.57 -8.44 20.43
N VAL A 7 -16.02 -8.25 19.18
CA VAL A 7 -15.22 -7.61 18.13
C VAL A 7 -14.87 -6.17 18.48
N GLN A 8 -15.82 -5.40 19.03
CA GLN A 8 -15.54 -4.03 19.49
C GLN A 8 -14.50 -3.99 20.60
N GLN A 9 -14.61 -4.87 21.59
CA GLN A 9 -13.63 -4.98 22.69
C GLN A 9 -12.25 -5.37 22.16
N TYR A 10 -12.16 -6.27 21.18
CA TYR A 10 -10.90 -6.64 20.53
C TYR A 10 -10.22 -5.43 19.90
N PHE A 11 -10.92 -4.67 19.04
CA PHE A 11 -10.31 -3.50 18.39
C PHE A 11 -9.98 -2.38 19.38
N GLN A 12 -10.79 -2.19 20.42
CA GLN A 12 -10.44 -1.27 21.50
C GLN A 12 -9.15 -1.69 22.21
N ALA A 13 -8.99 -2.98 22.48
CA ALA A 13 -7.76 -3.52 23.05
C ALA A 13 -6.57 -3.32 22.10
N VAL A 14 -6.75 -3.48 20.79
CA VAL A 14 -5.70 -3.19 19.79
C VAL A 14 -5.27 -1.72 19.85
N HIS A 15 -6.21 -0.76 19.85
CA HIS A 15 -5.87 0.67 19.93
C HIS A 15 -5.17 1.04 21.24
N GLN A 16 -5.60 0.45 22.37
CA GLN A 16 -4.94 0.65 23.66
C GLN A 16 -3.52 0.09 23.64
N SER A 17 -3.33 -1.10 23.07
CA SER A 17 -2.02 -1.73 22.95
C SER A 17 -1.07 -0.96 22.04
N SER A 18 -1.57 -0.36 20.96
CA SER A 18 -0.78 0.56 20.15
C SER A 18 -0.32 1.79 20.95
N MET A 19 -1.17 2.32 21.84
CA MET A 19 -0.86 3.49 22.67
C MET A 19 0.20 3.23 23.75
N ASP A 20 0.10 2.11 24.47
CA ASP A 20 0.94 1.84 25.64
C ASP A 20 1.97 0.72 25.43
N GLY A 21 1.96 0.09 24.26
CA GLY A 21 2.88 -0.98 23.87
C GLY A 21 2.67 -2.30 24.62
N LYS A 22 1.54 -2.48 25.33
CA LYS A 22 1.19 -3.68 26.10
C LYS A 22 0.33 -4.63 25.30
N TYR A 23 0.92 -5.23 24.27
CA TYR A 23 0.18 -6.09 23.37
C TYR A 23 -0.31 -7.39 24.02
N GLU A 24 0.26 -7.82 25.16
CA GLU A 24 -0.19 -8.98 25.95
C GLU A 24 -1.69 -8.94 26.27
N ARG A 25 -2.28 -7.73 26.29
CA ARG A 25 -3.72 -7.47 26.37
C ARG A 25 -4.55 -8.21 25.30
N LEU A 26 -3.96 -8.55 24.16
CA LEU A 26 -4.64 -9.23 23.07
C LEU A 26 -4.71 -10.75 23.27
N LEU A 27 -3.84 -11.34 24.09
CA LEU A 27 -3.78 -12.80 24.29
C LEU A 27 -5.12 -13.43 24.69
N PRO A 28 -5.94 -12.84 25.58
CA PRO A 28 -7.23 -13.42 25.97
C PRO A 28 -8.26 -13.51 24.84
N PHE A 29 -8.07 -12.78 23.73
CA PHE A 29 -8.98 -12.83 22.58
C PHE A 29 -8.74 -14.03 21.68
N TYR A 30 -7.58 -14.70 21.77
CA TYR A 30 -7.19 -15.78 20.86
C TYR A 30 -7.30 -17.16 21.51
N CYS A 31 -7.54 -18.18 20.69
CA CYS A 31 -7.28 -19.56 21.07
C CYS A 31 -5.75 -19.81 21.07
N THR A 32 -5.22 -20.42 22.13
CA THR A 32 -3.79 -20.72 22.24
C THR A 32 -3.34 -21.69 21.13
N GLY A 33 -2.28 -21.34 20.38
CA GLY A 33 -1.56 -22.26 19.50
C GLY A 33 -1.77 -22.11 17.98
N GLU A 34 -2.45 -21.06 17.50
CA GLU A 34 -2.72 -20.88 16.06
C GLU A 34 -1.78 -19.88 15.38
N SER A 35 -1.39 -20.17 14.14
CA SER A 35 -0.35 -19.45 13.37
C SER A 35 -0.72 -18.02 12.99
N GLY A 36 -1.99 -17.72 12.72
CA GLY A 36 -2.44 -16.38 12.30
C GLY A 36 -2.27 -15.30 13.38
N VAL A 37 -2.15 -15.71 14.63
CA VAL A 37 -1.88 -14.82 15.76
C VAL A 37 -0.45 -14.28 15.64
N GLN A 38 0.53 -15.15 15.37
CA GLN A 38 1.95 -14.80 15.36
C GLN A 38 2.30 -13.74 14.31
N GLU A 39 1.71 -13.80 13.12
CA GLU A 39 2.01 -12.84 12.05
C GLU A 39 1.57 -11.41 12.40
N GLU A 40 0.39 -11.26 12.98
CA GLU A 40 -0.14 -9.99 13.47
C GLU A 40 0.73 -9.45 14.62
N TRP A 41 1.12 -10.31 15.54
CA TRP A 41 2.05 -9.97 16.63
C TRP A 41 3.39 -9.48 16.13
N ASP A 42 3.99 -10.19 15.17
CA ASP A 42 5.26 -9.79 14.59
C ASP A 42 5.13 -8.44 13.90
N ARG A 43 4.01 -8.18 13.21
CA ARG A 43 3.74 -6.89 12.56
C ARG A 43 3.66 -5.75 13.58
N LEU A 44 2.89 -5.93 14.65
CA LEU A 44 2.72 -4.94 15.72
C LEU A 44 4.05 -4.66 16.45
N ASN A 45 4.86 -5.70 16.70
CA ASN A 45 6.19 -5.54 17.28
C ASN A 45 7.14 -4.78 16.36
N ARG A 46 7.09 -5.02 15.03
CA ARG A 46 7.87 -4.24 14.05
C ARG A 46 7.47 -2.76 14.06
N GLU A 47 6.17 -2.49 14.06
CA GLU A 47 5.64 -1.13 14.12
C GLU A 47 6.12 -0.39 15.38
N LYS A 48 5.95 -1.02 16.55
CA LYS A 48 6.41 -0.48 17.84
C LYS A 48 7.90 -0.15 17.81
N ARG A 49 8.73 -1.11 17.39
CA ARG A 49 10.18 -0.92 17.28
C ARG A 49 10.52 0.25 16.38
N LYS A 50 9.81 0.45 15.26
CA LYS A 50 10.04 1.58 14.35
C LYS A 50 9.63 2.93 14.92
N ILE A 51 8.54 2.98 15.69
CA ILE A 51 8.15 4.18 16.41
C ILE A 51 9.27 4.56 17.40
N GLU A 52 9.78 3.60 18.17
CA GLU A 52 10.86 3.78 19.15
C GLU A 52 12.19 4.20 18.49
N GLU A 53 12.65 3.49 17.47
CA GLU A 53 13.90 3.78 16.73
C GLU A 53 13.91 5.19 16.13
N ARG A 54 12.75 5.71 15.74
CA ARG A 54 12.60 7.05 15.14
C ARG A 54 12.46 8.16 16.19
N GLY A 55 12.34 7.83 17.47
CA GLY A 55 12.00 8.79 18.52
C GLY A 55 10.61 9.39 18.34
N VAL A 56 9.68 8.62 17.75
CA VAL A 56 8.29 9.02 17.57
C VAL A 56 7.52 8.73 18.85
N LYS A 57 6.69 9.68 19.29
CA LYS A 57 5.74 9.51 20.38
C LYS A 57 4.33 9.39 19.80
N LEU A 58 3.65 8.30 20.08
CA LEU A 58 2.23 8.17 19.76
C LEU A 58 1.41 8.99 20.76
N LEU A 59 0.73 10.03 20.27
CA LEU A 59 -0.01 10.99 21.09
C LEU A 59 -1.49 10.63 21.19
N ALA A 60 -2.05 10.03 20.15
CA ALA A 60 -3.43 9.54 20.12
C ALA A 60 -3.60 8.46 19.05
N VAL A 61 -4.46 7.49 19.33
CA VAL A 61 -4.98 6.51 18.37
C VAL A 61 -6.50 6.59 18.41
N GLN A 62 -7.11 6.71 17.24
CA GLN A 62 -8.56 6.72 17.08
C GLN A 62 -8.91 5.74 15.97
N GLY A 63 -9.75 4.75 16.27
CA GLY A 63 -10.21 3.81 15.27
C GLY A 63 -11.73 3.71 15.20
N GLN A 64 -12.23 3.50 14.00
CA GLN A 64 -13.62 3.18 13.72
C GLN A 64 -13.69 1.80 13.07
N VAL A 65 -14.53 0.93 13.61
CA VAL A 65 -14.74 -0.43 13.11
C VAL A 65 -16.19 -0.59 12.73
N THR A 66 -16.44 -0.93 11.47
CA THR A 66 -17.78 -1.14 10.93
C THR A 66 -17.89 -2.56 10.36
N PRO A 67 -18.75 -3.43 10.91
CA PRO A 67 -19.05 -4.71 10.28
C PRO A 67 -19.60 -4.50 8.86
N MET A 68 -19.06 -5.25 7.89
CA MET A 68 -19.44 -5.15 6.47
C MET A 68 -20.35 -6.32 6.08
N CYS A 69 -19.91 -7.54 6.38
CA CYS A 69 -20.65 -8.77 6.18
C CYS A 69 -20.17 -9.84 7.17
N TRP A 70 -21.00 -10.84 7.42
CA TRP A 70 -20.63 -12.00 8.22
C TRP A 70 -21.34 -13.26 7.71
N VAL A 71 -20.69 -14.40 7.89
CA VAL A 71 -21.24 -15.74 7.67
C VAL A 71 -21.31 -16.41 9.03
N ASP A 72 -22.50 -16.91 9.36
CA ASP A 72 -22.79 -17.51 10.66
C ASP A 72 -23.06 -19.01 10.48
N THR A 73 -22.31 -19.83 11.21
CA THR A 73 -22.47 -21.30 11.25
C THR A 73 -22.67 -21.77 12.70
N ASP A 74 -23.01 -23.04 12.92
CA ASP A 74 -23.21 -23.55 14.28
C ASP A 74 -21.97 -23.44 15.17
N ALA A 75 -20.77 -23.50 14.58
CA ALA A 75 -19.50 -23.51 15.31
C ALA A 75 -18.71 -22.19 15.21
N THR A 76 -18.89 -21.41 14.14
CA THR A 76 -18.05 -20.23 13.87
C THR A 76 -18.82 -19.05 13.31
N ILE A 77 -18.29 -17.85 13.51
CA ILE A 77 -18.66 -16.64 12.77
C ILE A 77 -17.44 -16.14 12.02
N GLU A 78 -17.57 -16.00 10.71
CA GLU A 78 -16.60 -15.27 9.91
C GLU A 78 -17.14 -13.87 9.65
N VAL A 79 -16.45 -12.84 10.13
CA VAL A 79 -16.87 -11.45 9.97
C VAL A 79 -15.79 -10.65 9.26
N THR A 80 -16.20 -9.91 8.23
CA THR A 80 -15.37 -8.88 7.61
C THR A 80 -15.79 -7.51 8.17
N VAL A 81 -14.82 -6.78 8.69
CA VAL A 81 -14.99 -5.41 9.17
C VAL A 81 -14.19 -4.44 8.31
N ARG A 82 -14.73 -3.24 8.11
CA ARG A 82 -13.95 -2.10 7.67
C ARG A 82 -13.37 -1.42 8.90
N TRP A 83 -12.06 -1.38 8.98
CA TRP A 83 -11.33 -0.73 10.05
C TRP A 83 -10.61 0.49 9.49
N GLN A 84 -10.95 1.66 10.02
CA GLN A 84 -10.25 2.91 9.75
C GLN A 84 -9.55 3.37 11.03
N GLU A 85 -8.29 3.72 10.93
CA GLU A 85 -7.46 4.14 12.05
C GLU A 85 -6.78 5.48 11.74
N ASN A 86 -6.68 6.34 12.75
CA ASN A 86 -5.94 7.60 12.70
C ASN A 86 -5.00 7.64 13.91
N LYS A 87 -3.72 7.92 13.64
CA LYS A 87 -2.68 8.08 14.64
C LYS A 87 -2.16 9.50 14.62
N THR A 88 -2.13 10.14 15.79
CA THR A 88 -1.41 11.40 15.96
C THR A 88 -0.01 11.10 16.48
N LEU A 89 0.99 11.36 15.65
CA LEU A 89 2.40 11.10 15.93
C LEU A 89 3.10 12.41 16.25
N GLY A 90 3.92 12.43 17.30
CA GLY A 90 4.82 13.54 17.63
C GLY A 90 6.27 13.11 17.40
N ILE A 91 7.03 13.91 16.66
CA ILE A 91 8.46 13.69 16.47
C ILE A 91 9.17 15.04 16.54
N LYS A 92 10.16 15.15 17.45
CA LYS A 92 10.74 16.43 17.87
C LYS A 92 9.62 17.40 18.29
N HIS A 93 9.49 18.55 17.60
CA HIS A 93 8.46 19.56 17.87
C HIS A 93 7.30 19.55 16.87
N THR A 94 7.24 18.56 15.97
CA THR A 94 6.22 18.49 14.92
C THR A 94 5.25 17.35 15.17
N LYS A 95 3.97 17.60 14.86
CA LYS A 95 2.90 16.60 14.92
C LYS A 95 2.45 16.24 13.51
N TYR A 96 2.16 14.96 13.30
CA TYR A 96 1.68 14.40 12.04
C TYR A 96 0.46 13.55 12.32
N LYS A 97 -0.42 13.43 11.32
CA LYS A 97 -1.54 12.50 11.33
C LYS A 97 -1.29 11.44 10.29
N GLU A 98 -1.10 10.22 10.75
CA GLU A 98 -1.10 9.03 9.89
C GLU A 98 -2.50 8.44 9.91
N ALA A 99 -2.97 7.96 8.77
CA ALA A 99 -4.28 7.32 8.67
C ALA A 99 -4.19 6.06 7.80
N ASN A 100 -4.96 5.04 8.16
CA ASN A 100 -5.11 3.85 7.35
C ASN A 100 -6.57 3.40 7.32
N LYS A 101 -6.94 2.68 6.26
CA LYS A 101 -8.24 2.06 6.10
C LYS A 101 -8.07 0.69 5.44
N ARG A 102 -8.62 -0.33 6.06
CA ARG A 102 -8.47 -1.72 5.61
C ARG A 102 -9.73 -2.55 5.84
N LEU A 103 -9.83 -3.64 5.08
CA LEU A 103 -10.79 -4.71 5.32
C LEU A 103 -10.10 -5.80 6.13
N PHE A 104 -10.63 -6.05 7.33
CA PHE A 104 -10.08 -7.01 8.26
C PHE A 104 -11.07 -8.14 8.48
N GLN A 105 -10.65 -9.37 8.31
CA GLN A 105 -11.45 -10.57 8.49
C GLN A 105 -11.08 -11.22 9.81
N LEU A 106 -12.09 -11.51 10.62
CA LEU A 106 -11.98 -12.28 11.85
C LEU A 106 -12.78 -13.56 11.70
N GLN A 107 -12.17 -14.69 12.03
CA GLN A 107 -12.83 -15.96 12.24
C GLN A 107 -12.97 -16.18 13.75
N LEU A 108 -14.20 -16.29 14.22
CA LEU A 108 -14.55 -16.41 15.61
C LEU A 108 -15.09 -17.82 15.89
N LEU A 109 -14.59 -18.46 16.95
CA LEU A 109 -15.11 -19.73 17.47
C LEU A 109 -16.22 -19.46 18.49
N LYS A 110 -17.35 -20.16 18.30
CA LYS A 110 -18.45 -20.21 19.26
C LYS A 110 -18.14 -21.26 20.32
N THR A 111 -18.05 -20.84 21.59
CA THR A 111 -18.06 -21.77 22.71
C THR A 111 -19.21 -21.42 23.64
N ASN A 112 -19.66 -22.38 24.46
CA ASN A 112 -20.81 -22.20 25.36
C ASN A 112 -20.63 -21.05 26.37
N GLU A 113 -19.39 -20.58 26.59
CA GLU A 113 -19.07 -19.59 27.62
C GLU A 113 -18.38 -18.33 27.09
N LYS A 114 -17.81 -18.35 25.86
CA LYS A 114 -17.03 -17.22 25.31
C LYS A 114 -16.83 -17.27 23.79
N TRP A 115 -16.44 -16.14 23.22
CA TRP A 115 -15.91 -16.03 21.87
C TRP A 115 -14.38 -16.05 21.91
N SER A 116 -13.78 -16.63 20.88
CA SER A 116 -12.32 -16.57 20.65
C SER A 116 -12.04 -16.33 19.17
N ILE A 117 -10.98 -15.59 18.86
CA ILE A 117 -10.46 -15.42 17.51
C ILE A 117 -9.60 -16.64 17.18
N ILE A 118 -9.96 -17.32 16.10
CA ILE A 118 -9.21 -18.44 15.52
C ILE A 118 -8.59 -18.12 14.14
N GLY A 119 -8.85 -16.91 13.65
CA GLY A 119 -8.27 -16.41 12.41
C GLY A 119 -8.40 -14.90 12.36
N ALA A 120 -7.33 -14.22 11.99
CA ALA A 120 -7.29 -12.77 11.83
C ALA A 120 -6.40 -12.45 10.64
N ARG A 121 -6.94 -11.78 9.62
CA ARG A 121 -6.16 -11.38 8.44
C ARG A 121 -6.74 -10.14 7.78
N GLU A 122 -5.91 -9.43 7.05
CA GLU A 122 -6.36 -8.39 6.14
C GLU A 122 -6.83 -9.02 4.83
N SER A 123 -8.09 -8.82 4.42
CA SER A 123 -8.68 -9.52 3.28
C SER A 123 -8.04 -9.13 1.94
N ASN A 124 -7.61 -7.88 1.81
CA ASN A 124 -6.97 -7.31 0.61
C ASN A 124 -5.66 -6.60 1.01
N GLY A 125 -4.93 -7.15 1.98
CA GLY A 125 -3.67 -6.57 2.40
C GLY A 125 -2.61 -6.61 1.30
N ASP A 126 -1.51 -5.89 1.51
CA ASP A 126 -0.34 -5.99 0.63
C ASP A 126 0.08 -7.45 0.48
N GLN A 127 0.36 -7.87 -0.75
CA GLN A 127 0.70 -9.24 -1.09
C GLN A 127 2.16 -9.38 -1.50
N LYS A 128 2.78 -10.45 -1.02
CA LYS A 128 4.01 -11.01 -1.61
C LYS A 128 3.56 -11.89 -2.76
N LEU A 129 4.15 -11.72 -3.93
CA LEU A 129 3.95 -12.70 -4.99
C LEU A 129 4.66 -13.98 -4.56
N VAL A 130 3.90 -15.06 -4.33
CA VAL A 130 4.45 -16.40 -4.21
C VAL A 130 4.74 -16.82 -5.63
N VAL A 131 6.01 -16.99 -5.98
CA VAL A 131 6.37 -17.64 -7.25
C VAL A 131 6.05 -19.12 -7.05
N GLU A 132 4.81 -19.52 -7.34
CA GLU A 132 4.61 -20.87 -7.87
C GLU A 132 5.35 -20.87 -9.22
N GLU A 133 6.17 -21.90 -9.47
CA GLU A 133 6.90 -22.10 -10.73
C GLU A 133 5.93 -22.37 -11.89
N GLU A 134 4.97 -21.48 -12.15
CA GLU A 134 4.41 -21.36 -13.47
C GLU A 134 5.35 -20.44 -14.24
N GLU A 135 6.03 -21.01 -15.24
CA GLU A 135 6.86 -20.29 -16.20
C GLU A 135 6.02 -19.20 -16.88
N GLU A 136 5.92 -18.01 -16.27
CA GLU A 136 5.55 -16.81 -17.00
C GLU A 136 6.59 -16.67 -18.12
N PRO A 137 6.16 -16.47 -19.38
CA PRO A 137 7.06 -16.52 -20.51
C PRO A 137 8.18 -15.52 -20.27
N VAL A 138 9.42 -16.01 -20.29
CA VAL A 138 10.61 -15.18 -20.31
C VAL A 138 10.45 -14.23 -21.48
N ILE A 139 10.07 -12.98 -21.21
CA ILE A 139 10.20 -11.91 -22.18
C ILE A 139 11.70 -11.70 -22.29
N VAL A 140 12.31 -12.48 -23.18
CA VAL A 140 13.63 -12.16 -23.70
C VAL A 140 13.47 -10.77 -24.27
N VAL A 141 14.06 -9.78 -23.62
CA VAL A 141 14.24 -8.45 -24.19
C VAL A 141 15.32 -8.59 -25.26
N SER A 142 15.04 -9.35 -26.33
CA SER A 142 15.81 -9.39 -27.57
C SER A 142 15.24 -8.43 -28.62
N GLY A 143 14.27 -7.60 -28.25
CA GLY A 143 13.66 -6.60 -29.13
C GLY A 143 14.17 -5.19 -28.86
N VAL A 144 15.49 -4.97 -28.74
CA VAL A 144 16.04 -3.60 -28.77
C VAL A 144 16.15 -3.07 -30.21
N GLU A 145 15.98 -3.91 -31.24
CA GLU A 145 16.19 -3.47 -32.64
C GLU A 145 14.92 -3.30 -33.49
N ASP A 146 13.77 -3.93 -33.15
CA ASP A 146 12.57 -3.86 -34.01
C ASP A 146 11.38 -3.02 -33.46
N ALA A 147 11.49 -2.48 -32.25
CA ALA A 147 10.42 -1.65 -31.64
C ALA A 147 10.42 -0.18 -32.11
N ILE A 148 11.30 0.20 -33.03
CA ILE A 148 11.43 1.57 -33.55
C ILE A 148 10.35 1.92 -34.60
N ASN A 149 9.61 0.94 -35.12
CA ASN A 149 8.75 1.12 -36.30
C ASN A 149 7.24 1.23 -36.05
N GLN A 150 6.77 1.34 -34.80
CA GLN A 150 5.38 1.77 -34.53
C GLN A 150 5.36 3.10 -33.78
N PRO A 151 4.66 4.13 -34.29
CA PRO A 151 4.63 5.43 -33.63
C PRO A 151 3.79 5.31 -32.35
N MET A 152 4.46 5.30 -31.20
CA MET A 152 3.80 5.56 -29.93
C MET A 152 3.30 7.01 -29.95
N LEU A 153 2.02 7.20 -29.61
CA LEU A 153 1.44 8.53 -29.57
C LEU A 153 1.65 9.11 -28.18
N ILE A 154 2.49 10.15 -28.10
CA ILE A 154 2.61 10.99 -26.91
C ILE A 154 1.51 12.05 -26.99
N VAL A 155 0.61 12.08 -26.02
CA VAL A 155 -0.36 13.17 -25.90
C VAL A 155 0.32 14.32 -25.17
N HIS A 156 0.69 15.41 -25.84
CA HIS A 156 1.41 16.51 -25.17
C HIS A 156 0.55 17.23 -24.13
N GLY A 157 0.92 17.12 -22.84
CA GLY A 157 0.50 18.02 -21.77
C GLY A 157 1.53 19.16 -21.63
N ALA A 158 1.08 20.41 -21.66
CA ALA A 158 1.92 21.58 -21.91
C ALA A 158 2.87 22.04 -20.78
N GLY A 159 3.10 21.26 -19.71
CA GLY A 159 3.79 21.78 -18.51
C GLY A 159 4.67 20.82 -17.73
N GLY A 160 4.96 19.63 -18.27
CA GLY A 160 5.68 18.54 -17.58
C GLY A 160 5.17 18.23 -16.16
N TYR A 161 5.99 17.58 -15.33
CA TYR A 161 5.51 17.05 -14.05
C TYR A 161 5.40 18.12 -12.95
N ASN A 162 4.20 18.29 -12.42
CA ASN A 162 3.89 19.10 -11.24
C ASN A 162 3.67 18.16 -10.03
N ALA A 163 4.70 18.06 -9.19
CA ALA A 163 4.67 17.24 -7.99
C ALA A 163 3.55 17.65 -7.01
N ALA A 164 3.24 18.94 -6.88
CA ALA A 164 2.19 19.41 -5.98
C ALA A 164 0.80 18.89 -6.40
N ASN A 165 0.52 18.83 -7.70
CA ASN A 165 -0.74 18.26 -8.20
C ASN A 165 -0.83 16.75 -7.96
N ALA A 166 0.28 16.03 -8.13
CA ALA A 166 0.33 14.60 -7.83
C ALA A 166 0.11 14.31 -6.34
N VAL A 167 0.74 15.10 -5.46
CA VAL A 167 0.54 15.02 -4.00
C VAL A 167 -0.89 15.38 -3.63
N ALA A 168 -1.45 16.46 -4.16
CA ALA A 168 -2.84 16.85 -3.89
C ALA A 168 -3.84 15.77 -4.34
N TYR A 169 -3.56 15.10 -5.47
CA TYR A 169 -4.34 13.94 -5.89
C TYR A 169 -4.23 12.79 -4.90
N ALA A 170 -3.01 12.46 -4.48
CA ALA A 170 -2.76 11.40 -3.50
C ALA A 170 -3.43 11.67 -2.16
N GLU A 171 -3.42 12.91 -1.67
CA GLU A 171 -4.11 13.33 -0.44
C GLU A 171 -5.64 13.29 -0.57
N ARG A 172 -6.17 13.54 -1.77
CA ARG A 172 -7.62 13.48 -2.02
C ARG A 172 -8.13 12.04 -2.07
N TYR A 173 -7.37 11.15 -2.68
CA TYR A 173 -7.85 9.81 -3.03
C TYR A 173 -7.27 8.68 -2.17
N TRP A 174 -6.39 8.95 -1.20
CA TRP A 174 -5.72 7.89 -0.41
C TRP A 174 -6.63 6.81 0.20
N ASN A 175 -7.92 7.11 0.46
CA ASN A 175 -8.91 6.17 1.01
C ASN A 175 -10.19 6.04 0.19
N THR A 176 -10.19 6.54 -1.05
CA THR A 176 -11.35 6.49 -1.94
C THR A 176 -10.93 6.24 -3.39
N THR A 177 -11.83 5.67 -4.17
CA THR A 177 -11.58 5.47 -5.60
C THR A 177 -12.01 6.68 -6.40
N ASN A 178 -11.21 7.09 -7.39
CA ASN A 178 -11.66 8.04 -8.39
C ASN A 178 -12.56 7.32 -9.41
N PRO A 179 -13.86 7.66 -9.51
CA PRO A 179 -14.82 6.95 -10.37
C PRO A 179 -14.54 7.09 -11.87
N VAL A 180 -13.64 7.99 -12.28
CA VAL A 180 -13.18 8.09 -13.67
C VAL A 180 -12.41 6.84 -14.09
N TYR A 181 -11.72 6.18 -13.15
CA TYR A 181 -10.88 5.01 -13.42
C TYR A 181 -11.56 3.71 -12.99
N PRO A 182 -11.27 2.58 -13.66
CA PRO A 182 -11.67 1.26 -13.20
C PRO A 182 -11.15 0.97 -11.78
N ARG A 183 -11.89 0.13 -11.05
CA ARG A 183 -11.48 -0.35 -9.73
C ARG A 183 -10.70 -1.65 -9.86
N PHE A 184 -9.62 -1.77 -9.10
CA PHE A 184 -8.78 -2.95 -9.02
C PHE A 184 -8.74 -3.46 -7.58
N THR A 185 -8.53 -4.77 -7.40
CA THR A 185 -8.31 -5.34 -6.06
C THR A 185 -6.92 -4.98 -5.55
N ASP A 186 -5.89 -5.22 -6.36
CA ASP A 186 -4.53 -4.72 -6.14
C ASP A 186 -4.37 -3.38 -6.86
N ASP A 187 -4.48 -2.29 -6.10
CA ASP A 187 -4.68 -0.95 -6.66
C ASP A 187 -3.46 -0.03 -6.51
N CYS A 188 -2.38 -0.51 -5.89
CA CYS A 188 -1.18 0.31 -5.65
C CYS A 188 -0.68 1.02 -6.93
N THR A 189 -0.35 0.28 -7.98
CA THR A 189 0.19 0.85 -9.23
C THR A 189 -0.82 1.73 -9.96
N ASN A 190 -2.11 1.35 -9.96
CA ASN A 190 -3.15 2.14 -10.61
C ASN A 190 -3.33 3.49 -9.90
N PHE A 191 -3.34 3.50 -8.57
CA PHE A 191 -3.34 4.73 -7.77
C PHE A 191 -2.10 5.59 -8.05
N ILE A 192 -0.91 5.01 -8.06
CA ILE A 192 0.33 5.75 -8.37
C ILE A 192 0.30 6.31 -9.80
N SER A 193 -0.18 5.55 -10.78
CA SER A 193 -0.32 6.02 -12.15
C SER A 193 -1.32 7.18 -12.26
N GLN A 194 -2.43 7.13 -11.51
CA GLN A 194 -3.35 8.26 -11.42
C GLN A 194 -2.71 9.50 -10.80
N CYS A 195 -1.90 9.34 -9.74
CA CYS A 195 -1.16 10.45 -9.12
C CYS A 195 -0.19 11.10 -10.12
N LEU A 196 0.61 10.29 -10.81
CA LEU A 196 1.56 10.75 -11.83
C LEU A 196 0.86 11.46 -13.00
N HIS A 197 -0.28 10.92 -13.45
CA HIS A 197 -1.09 11.56 -14.48
C HIS A 197 -1.71 12.88 -13.99
N ALA A 198 -2.23 12.93 -12.76
CA ALA A 198 -2.75 14.16 -12.18
C ALA A 198 -1.64 15.22 -12.01
N GLY A 199 -0.40 14.76 -11.80
CA GLY A 199 0.80 15.57 -11.87
C GLY A 199 1.15 16.08 -13.28
N GLY A 200 0.39 15.74 -14.31
CA GLY A 200 0.59 16.25 -15.67
C GLY A 200 1.50 15.41 -16.57
N ILE A 201 1.92 14.22 -16.13
CA ILE A 201 2.68 13.31 -17.00
C ILE A 201 1.74 12.78 -18.09
N PRO A 202 2.07 12.98 -19.37
CA PRO A 202 1.22 12.52 -20.45
C PRO A 202 1.24 11.01 -20.58
N MET A 203 0.10 10.42 -20.90
CA MET A 203 0.05 9.00 -21.26
C MET A 203 0.85 8.75 -22.55
N LEU A 204 1.52 7.61 -22.56
CA LEU A 204 2.19 7.07 -23.73
C LEU A 204 1.31 5.95 -24.29
N LEU A 205 0.45 6.30 -25.25
CA LEU A 205 -0.58 5.39 -25.75
C LEU A 205 0.02 4.30 -26.66
N SER A 206 -0.45 3.07 -26.48
CA SER A 206 -0.15 1.93 -27.34
C SER A 206 -1.41 1.12 -27.64
N LYS A 207 -1.36 0.27 -28.67
CA LYS A 207 -2.37 -0.78 -28.92
C LYS A 207 -2.06 -2.06 -28.14
N GLU A 208 -0.80 -2.28 -27.78
CA GLU A 208 -0.33 -3.44 -27.04
C GLU A 208 -0.31 -3.13 -25.53
N MET A 209 -0.80 -4.04 -24.69
CA MET A 209 -0.80 -3.87 -23.23
C MET A 209 0.62 -3.88 -22.64
N GLY A 210 1.56 -4.57 -23.29
CA GLY A 210 2.97 -4.64 -22.86
C GLY A 210 3.80 -3.40 -23.18
N LYS A 211 3.23 -2.39 -23.86
CA LYS A 211 3.96 -1.18 -24.29
C LYS A 211 3.27 0.09 -23.84
N GLY A 212 4.08 1.12 -23.60
CA GLY A 212 3.62 2.45 -23.20
C GLY A 212 3.31 2.57 -21.71
N TRP A 213 2.50 3.57 -21.38
CA TRP A 213 1.95 3.83 -20.04
C TRP A 213 0.63 4.56 -20.21
N TRP A 214 -0.48 3.83 -20.10
CA TRP A 214 -1.79 4.35 -20.48
C TRP A 214 -2.95 3.58 -19.86
N ILE A 215 -4.09 4.28 -19.73
CA ILE A 215 -5.40 3.70 -19.46
C ILE A 215 -6.45 4.38 -20.32
N ARG A 216 -7.39 3.59 -20.84
CA ARG A 216 -8.58 4.02 -21.56
C ARG A 216 -9.78 3.67 -20.68
N THR A 217 -10.59 4.67 -20.34
CA THR A 217 -11.74 4.52 -19.45
C THR A 217 -13.05 4.48 -20.25
N GLY A 218 -14.16 4.09 -19.62
CA GLY A 218 -15.46 3.96 -20.28
C GLY A 218 -15.74 2.56 -20.85
N LYS A 219 -16.63 2.48 -21.86
CA LYS A 219 -17.04 1.20 -22.47
C LYS A 219 -15.87 0.61 -23.27
N GLY A 220 -15.44 -0.60 -22.91
CA GLY A 220 -14.24 -1.23 -23.49
C GLY A 220 -12.94 -0.73 -22.86
N ALA A 221 -12.97 -0.43 -21.55
CA ALA A 221 -11.80 -0.03 -20.79
C ALA A 221 -10.62 -1.00 -21.00
N SER A 222 -9.43 -0.43 -21.19
CA SER A 222 -8.19 -1.16 -21.42
C SER A 222 -7.01 -0.36 -20.86
N TRP A 223 -5.90 -1.02 -20.55
CA TRP A 223 -4.73 -0.38 -19.94
C TRP A 223 -3.44 -1.13 -20.28
N SER A 224 -2.30 -0.47 -20.10
CA SER A 224 -1.00 -1.14 -20.15
C SER A 224 -0.65 -1.81 -18.82
N TYR A 225 0.22 -2.82 -18.86
CA TYR A 225 0.75 -3.43 -17.62
C TYR A 225 1.49 -2.40 -16.77
N SER A 226 2.24 -1.48 -17.37
CA SER A 226 2.90 -0.38 -16.66
C SER A 226 1.96 0.56 -15.92
N TRP A 227 0.66 0.60 -16.24
CA TRP A 227 -0.33 1.39 -15.52
C TRP A 227 -0.82 0.68 -14.24
N THR A 228 -0.91 -0.66 -14.24
CA THR A 228 -1.57 -1.43 -13.17
C THR A 228 -0.68 -2.44 -12.44
N VAL A 229 0.49 -2.80 -12.97
CA VAL A 229 1.39 -3.83 -12.43
C VAL A 229 2.68 -3.21 -11.89
N ALA A 230 3.00 -3.49 -10.63
CA ALA A 230 4.05 -2.78 -9.90
C ALA A 230 5.44 -2.95 -10.51
N HIS A 231 5.76 -4.18 -10.93
CA HIS A 231 7.04 -4.46 -11.59
C HIS A 231 7.15 -3.75 -12.94
N SER A 232 6.07 -3.71 -13.72
CA SER A 232 6.06 -3.04 -15.02
C SER A 232 6.24 -1.52 -14.88
N LEU A 233 5.63 -0.90 -13.85
CA LEU A 233 5.88 0.51 -13.54
C LEU A 233 7.33 0.75 -13.10
N TYR A 234 7.89 -0.13 -12.25
CA TYR A 234 9.30 -0.06 -11.87
C TYR A 234 10.24 -0.10 -13.09
N LEU A 235 10.01 -1.01 -14.05
CA LEU A 235 10.83 -1.09 -15.27
C LEU A 235 10.74 0.21 -16.08
N LEU A 236 9.54 0.78 -16.20
CA LEU A 236 9.34 2.08 -16.87
C LEU A 236 10.11 3.20 -16.16
N LEU A 237 10.00 3.32 -14.84
CA LEU A 237 10.73 4.32 -14.05
C LEU A 237 12.25 4.13 -14.15
N LYS A 238 12.72 2.88 -14.05
CA LYS A 238 14.14 2.52 -14.18
C LYS A 238 14.72 2.87 -15.54
N SER A 239 13.93 2.81 -16.61
CA SER A 239 14.39 3.21 -17.95
C SER A 239 14.80 4.68 -18.03
N GLY A 240 14.25 5.54 -17.16
CA GLY A 240 14.45 7.00 -17.20
C GLY A 240 13.90 7.66 -18.46
N GLY A 241 13.22 6.91 -19.33
CA GLY A 241 12.71 7.38 -20.61
C GLY A 241 11.42 8.21 -20.49
N PRO A 242 10.98 8.80 -21.62
CA PRO A 242 9.65 9.40 -21.70
C PRO A 242 8.53 8.39 -21.38
N PRO A 243 7.41 8.80 -20.78
CA PRO A 243 7.08 10.18 -20.38
C PRO A 243 7.58 10.55 -18.97
N MET A 244 8.06 9.58 -18.19
CA MET A 244 8.32 9.73 -16.75
C MET A 244 9.59 10.52 -16.43
N ARG A 245 10.66 10.37 -17.23
CA ARG A 245 11.98 11.02 -17.00
C ARG A 245 12.49 10.84 -15.56
N ALA A 246 12.24 9.68 -14.97
CA ALA A 246 12.59 9.37 -13.60
C ALA A 246 14.09 9.19 -13.42
N VAL A 247 14.60 9.56 -12.25
CA VAL A 247 16.01 9.43 -11.85
C VAL A 247 16.09 8.59 -10.60
N MET A 248 16.86 7.50 -10.66
CA MET A 248 17.08 6.67 -9.48
C MET A 248 17.87 7.43 -8.41
N LYS A 249 17.46 7.27 -7.15
CA LYS A 249 18.13 7.82 -5.97
C LYS A 249 18.74 6.69 -5.14
N SER A 250 19.81 7.01 -4.41
CA SER A 250 20.54 6.01 -3.63
C SER A 250 19.90 5.74 -2.27
N SER A 251 19.11 6.68 -1.77
CA SER A 251 18.45 6.59 -0.46
C SER A 251 17.08 7.26 -0.43
N ALA A 252 16.22 6.81 0.49
CA ALA A 252 14.93 7.42 0.75
C ALA A 252 15.03 8.89 1.19
N ALA A 253 16.12 9.27 1.88
CA ALA A 253 16.33 10.64 2.38
C ALA A 253 16.45 11.68 1.25
N GLU A 254 16.88 11.25 0.06
CA GLU A 254 17.00 12.11 -1.13
C GLU A 254 15.66 12.39 -1.81
N LEU A 255 14.61 11.61 -1.52
CA LEU A 255 13.31 11.78 -2.15
C LEU A 255 12.61 13.02 -1.65
N VAL A 256 11.75 13.61 -2.47
CA VAL A 256 10.92 14.76 -2.14
C VAL A 256 9.44 14.46 -2.44
N PRO A 257 8.48 15.25 -1.91
CA PRO A 257 7.07 15.07 -2.28
C PRO A 257 6.87 15.02 -3.80
N GLY A 258 6.11 14.04 -4.26
CA GLY A 258 5.92 13.70 -5.68
C GLY A 258 6.82 12.56 -6.19
N ASP A 259 7.80 12.11 -5.41
CA ASP A 259 8.67 10.99 -5.81
C ASP A 259 8.05 9.63 -5.52
N ILE A 260 8.54 8.59 -6.19
CA ILE A 260 7.99 7.23 -6.12
C ILE A 260 8.95 6.28 -5.42
N ILE A 261 8.41 5.40 -4.59
CA ILE A 261 9.12 4.26 -4.00
C ILE A 261 8.51 2.97 -4.53
N CYS A 262 9.35 2.07 -5.04
CA CYS A 262 8.95 0.71 -5.39
C CYS A 262 9.50 -0.27 -4.34
N TYR A 263 8.68 -1.25 -3.95
CA TYR A 263 9.03 -2.25 -2.94
C TYR A 263 9.09 -3.63 -3.59
N ASP A 264 10.21 -4.31 -3.35
CA ASP A 264 10.40 -5.73 -3.62
C ASP A 264 10.38 -6.45 -2.28
N PHE A 265 9.22 -6.94 -1.86
CA PHE A 265 8.97 -7.53 -0.55
C PHE A 265 9.80 -8.79 -0.30
N ASN A 266 10.02 -9.62 -1.31
CA ASN A 266 10.73 -10.90 -1.17
C ASN A 266 12.23 -10.79 -1.46
N GLY A 267 12.68 -9.69 -2.06
CA GLY A 267 14.08 -9.47 -2.44
C GLY A 267 14.50 -10.25 -3.69
N ASP A 268 13.54 -10.71 -4.50
CA ASP A 268 13.74 -11.55 -5.68
C ASP A 268 13.95 -10.75 -6.98
N GLY A 269 13.84 -9.41 -6.91
CA GLY A 269 13.96 -8.50 -8.03
C GLY A 269 12.64 -8.19 -8.74
N ARG A 270 11.53 -8.87 -8.39
CA ARG A 270 10.18 -8.58 -8.89
C ARG A 270 9.47 -7.64 -7.92
N PHE A 271 9.37 -6.36 -8.26
CA PHE A 271 8.72 -5.36 -7.42
C PHE A 271 7.20 -5.58 -7.36
N GLN A 272 6.63 -5.64 -6.14
CA GLN A 272 5.21 -5.96 -5.91
C GLN A 272 4.38 -4.76 -5.47
N HIS A 273 5.00 -3.64 -5.07
CA HIS A 273 4.25 -2.48 -4.56
C HIS A 273 4.88 -1.14 -4.94
N ASN A 274 4.06 -0.09 -5.06
CA ASN A 274 4.48 1.28 -5.33
C ASN A 274 3.76 2.26 -4.42
N THR A 275 4.49 3.27 -3.94
CA THR A 275 3.95 4.38 -3.15
C THR A 275 4.42 5.73 -3.69
N ILE A 276 3.71 6.80 -3.33
CA ILE A 276 4.10 8.19 -3.62
C ILE A 276 4.46 8.91 -2.34
N VAL A 277 5.59 9.61 -2.34
CA VAL A 277 6.01 10.50 -1.25
C VAL A 277 5.11 11.73 -1.26
N VAL A 278 4.49 12.04 -0.12
CA VAL A 278 3.62 13.22 0.05
C VAL A 278 4.19 14.25 1.01
N ALA A 279 5.06 13.83 1.92
CA ALA A 279 5.69 14.70 2.90
C ALA A 279 7.03 14.13 3.40
N LYS A 280 7.70 14.89 4.26
CA LYS A 280 8.80 14.41 5.09
C LYS A 280 8.48 14.63 6.57
N ASP A 281 8.94 13.72 7.41
CA ASP A 281 8.87 13.90 8.86
C ASP A 281 9.99 14.83 9.39
N ALA A 282 10.04 15.04 10.71
CA ALA A 282 11.03 15.90 11.34
C ALA A 282 12.46 15.32 11.32
N ASN A 283 12.62 14.05 10.92
CA ASN A 283 13.90 13.41 10.65
C ASN A 283 14.28 13.46 9.16
N GLN A 284 13.51 14.20 8.34
CA GLN A 284 13.71 14.33 6.90
C GLN A 284 13.53 13.03 6.12
N MET A 285 12.79 12.07 6.71
CA MET A 285 12.46 10.81 6.07
C MET A 285 11.08 10.88 5.41
N PRO A 286 10.87 10.23 4.25
CA PRO A 286 9.60 10.33 3.53
C PRO A 286 8.40 9.76 4.30
N LEU A 287 7.25 10.39 4.07
CA LEU A 287 5.92 9.88 4.41
C LEU A 287 5.16 9.67 3.11
N VAL A 288 4.46 8.55 3.00
CA VAL A 288 3.87 8.08 1.74
C VAL A 288 2.37 7.89 1.83
N ASN A 289 1.70 8.06 0.69
CA ASN A 289 0.33 7.58 0.48
C ASN A 289 0.38 6.34 -0.44
N ALA A 290 -0.53 5.39 -0.19
CA ALA A 290 -0.59 4.11 -0.88
C ALA A 290 -2.02 3.56 -0.93
N HIS A 291 -2.26 2.65 -1.88
CA HIS A 291 -3.48 1.84 -2.00
C HIS A 291 -3.15 0.34 -1.79
N THR A 292 -4.12 -0.56 -2.05
CA THR A 292 -4.18 -1.96 -1.58
C THR A 292 -4.53 -2.00 -0.09
N THR A 293 -3.62 -1.54 0.76
CA THR A 293 -3.96 -1.04 2.10
C THR A 293 -3.99 0.49 2.05
N ASP A 294 -5.19 1.08 1.97
CA ASP A 294 -5.39 2.54 1.91
C ASP A 294 -4.62 3.22 3.06
N SER A 295 -3.59 3.97 2.72
CA SER A 295 -2.63 4.55 3.68
C SER A 295 -2.36 6.01 3.35
N SER A 296 -2.34 6.86 4.39
CA SER A 296 -1.91 8.25 4.28
C SER A 296 -0.87 8.61 5.33
N MET A 297 0.16 9.35 4.88
CA MET A 297 1.26 9.82 5.71
C MET A 297 1.99 8.68 6.45
N ARG A 298 1.96 7.47 5.88
CA ARG A 298 2.60 6.27 6.43
C ARG A 298 4.11 6.37 6.28
N TYR A 299 4.86 5.81 7.23
CA TYR A 299 6.32 5.83 7.14
C TYR A 299 6.83 5.00 5.95
N TRP A 300 7.74 5.58 5.15
CA TRP A 300 8.20 5.00 3.88
C TRP A 300 8.79 3.60 3.97
N ALA A 301 9.36 3.22 5.12
CA ALA A 301 10.02 1.92 5.26
C ALA A 301 9.05 0.74 5.15
N TYR A 302 7.74 0.96 5.39
CA TYR A 302 6.68 0.01 5.08
C TYR A 302 6.83 -1.38 5.78
N GLU A 303 7.63 -1.45 6.85
CA GLU A 303 7.91 -2.70 7.58
C GLU A 303 6.71 -3.23 8.39
N ASP A 304 5.72 -2.37 8.61
CA ASP A 304 4.42 -2.67 9.18
C ASP A 304 3.45 -3.28 8.14
N SER A 305 3.87 -3.51 6.90
CA SER A 305 3.05 -4.17 5.87
C SER A 305 2.83 -5.65 6.18
N THR A 306 1.67 -6.18 5.77
CA THR A 306 1.38 -7.61 5.74
C THR A 306 2.33 -8.35 4.79
N ALA A 307 2.85 -7.67 3.77
CA ALA A 307 3.82 -8.20 2.83
C ALA A 307 5.28 -8.05 3.27
N TYR A 308 5.58 -7.54 4.46
CA TYR A 308 6.99 -7.38 4.89
C TYR A 308 7.77 -8.71 4.93
N THR A 309 9.02 -8.67 4.46
CA THR A 309 10.04 -9.67 4.80
C THR A 309 11.37 -8.99 5.15
N PRO A 310 12.27 -9.66 5.91
CA PRO A 310 13.63 -9.14 6.13
C PRO A 310 14.47 -9.00 4.86
N LYS A 311 14.07 -9.62 3.73
CA LYS A 311 14.76 -9.54 2.44
C LYS A 311 14.31 -8.35 1.60
N MET A 312 13.33 -7.58 2.09
CA MET A 312 12.71 -6.50 1.34
C MET A 312 13.73 -5.50 0.80
N ARG A 313 13.58 -5.13 -0.47
CA ARG A 313 14.41 -4.15 -1.18
C ARG A 313 13.55 -2.99 -1.66
N TYR A 314 14.21 -1.87 -1.93
CA TYR A 314 13.56 -0.64 -2.38
C TYR A 314 14.22 -0.14 -3.67
N ALA A 315 13.44 0.53 -4.50
CA ALA A 315 13.95 1.40 -5.55
C ALA A 315 13.33 2.79 -5.40
N PHE A 316 14.18 3.81 -5.36
CA PHE A 316 13.80 5.19 -5.10
C PHE A 316 13.89 6.00 -6.40
N PHE A 317 12.81 6.67 -6.79
CA PHE A 317 12.75 7.42 -8.04
C PHE A 317 12.35 8.86 -7.80
N HIS A 318 13.24 9.77 -8.16
CA HIS A 318 12.90 11.17 -8.32
C HIS A 318 12.24 11.41 -9.67
N ILE A 319 11.04 11.97 -9.69
CA ILE A 319 10.34 12.28 -10.93
C ILE A 319 10.66 13.72 -11.32
N ARG A 320 11.36 13.89 -12.46
CA ARG A 320 11.77 15.21 -12.91
C ARG A 320 10.56 16.06 -13.28
N GLY A 321 10.38 17.16 -12.56
CA GLY A 321 9.50 18.26 -12.94
C GLY A 321 9.99 19.04 -14.16
N VAL A 322 9.26 20.09 -14.50
CA VAL A 322 9.77 21.19 -15.36
C VAL A 322 10.51 22.19 -14.51
#